data_AF-A0AA46P845-F1
#
_entry.id   AF-A0AA46P845-F1
#
_cell.length_a   1.000
_cell.length_b   1.000
_cell.length_c   1.000
_cell.angle_alpha   90.00
_cell.angle_beta   90.00
_cell.angle_gamma   90.00
#
_symmetry.space_group_name_H-M   'P 1'
#
loop_
_entity.id
_entity.type
_entity.pdbx_description
1 polymer ?
#
loop_
_entity_poly.entity_id
_entity_poly.type
_entity_poly.pdbx_seq_one_letter_code
_entity_poly.pdbx_strand_id
1 'polypeptide(L)'
;MREIARVETMPFEQQLILTLQTMYAPQFAKHFDGKSMDFVESVVKAVLSGVDQEGFNKGIARLLSGQSKFMPTIQEFKSWCVSGTWTAIEAWYHVCEWSKDSNHKITVMAKQCWDEVYHIVLDGNMREAKSQFMNLYEERLTRAQLQGVKQEVYVAPKAIPVKTFHTPYLAENKNLDQEKLTSLKKLAQQYQSKGMSVVAAFNQASIDLTGKSMMQGGAA
;
A
#
# COMPACT_ATOMS: atom_id res chain seq x y z
N MET A 1 -17.90 -6.54 54.26
CA MET A 1 -17.78 -7.48 53.14
C MET A 1 -16.92 -6.83 52.07
N ARG A 2 -15.74 -7.42 51.86
CA ARG A 2 -14.83 -7.37 50.70
C ARG A 2 -14.82 -6.09 49.85
N GLU A 3 -13.77 -5.30 50.07
CA GLU A 3 -13.14 -4.47 49.04
C GLU A 3 -12.90 -5.31 47.79
N ILE A 4 -13.48 -4.88 46.67
CA ILE A 4 -13.16 -5.40 45.35
C ILE A 4 -11.76 -4.87 45.04
N ALA A 5 -10.76 -5.74 45.24
CA ALA A 5 -9.39 -5.49 44.84
C ALA A 5 -9.38 -5.03 43.39
N ARG A 6 -8.96 -3.78 43.17
CA ARG A 6 -8.47 -3.35 41.85
C ARG A 6 -7.35 -4.33 41.51
N VAL A 7 -7.55 -5.16 40.49
CA VAL A 7 -6.44 -5.87 39.87
C VAL A 7 -5.60 -4.78 39.19
N GLU A 8 -4.67 -4.20 39.93
CA GLU A 8 -3.66 -3.32 39.36
C GLU A 8 -2.83 -4.19 38.43
N THR A 9 -3.05 -4.01 37.13
CA THR A 9 -2.18 -4.57 36.10
C THR A 9 -0.79 -3.99 36.35
N MET A 10 0.15 -4.86 36.73
CA MET A 10 1.55 -4.50 36.96
C MET A 10 2.11 -3.76 35.72
N PRO A 11 2.77 -2.60 35.89
CA PRO A 11 3.42 -1.89 34.80
C PRO A 11 4.46 -2.75 34.07
N PHE A 12 4.65 -2.51 32.77
CA PHE A 12 5.56 -3.29 31.91
C PHE A 12 6.99 -3.32 32.44
N GLU A 13 7.47 -2.18 32.94
CA GLU A 13 8.81 -2.05 33.51
C GLU A 13 9.02 -2.99 34.70
N GLN A 14 8.06 -3.03 35.62
CA GLN A 14 8.13 -3.88 36.82
C GLN A 14 8.00 -5.36 36.45
N GLN A 15 7.08 -5.68 35.53
CA GLN A 15 6.88 -7.05 35.09
C GLN A 15 8.12 -7.61 34.38
N LEU A 16 8.77 -6.82 33.52
CA LEU A 16 10.01 -7.22 32.86
C LEU A 16 11.14 -7.41 33.88
N ILE A 17 11.33 -6.45 34.78
CA ILE A 17 12.38 -6.52 35.80
C ILE A 17 12.23 -7.79 36.66
N LEU A 18 11.03 -8.06 37.17
CA LEU A 18 10.76 -9.25 37.98
C LEU A 18 11.00 -10.55 37.19
N THR A 19 10.63 -10.57 35.92
CA THR A 19 10.88 -11.75 35.05
C THR A 19 12.38 -11.97 34.85
N LEU A 20 13.15 -10.91 34.60
CA LEU A 20 14.61 -10.99 34.45
C LEU A 20 15.31 -11.40 35.75
N GLN A 21 14.88 -10.88 36.90
CA GLN A 21 15.36 -11.29 38.21
C GLN A 21 15.12 -12.77 38.48
N THR A 22 13.94 -13.28 38.09
CA THR A 22 13.56 -14.68 38.32
C THR A 22 14.34 -15.63 37.42
N MET A 23 14.45 -15.33 36.12
CA MET A 23 15.07 -16.24 35.15
C MET A 23 16.60 -16.12 35.07
N TYR A 24 17.14 -14.95 35.35
CA TYR A 24 18.55 -14.62 35.10
C TYR A 24 19.23 -14.01 36.34
N ALA A 25 18.80 -14.38 37.55
CA ALA A 25 19.25 -13.77 38.82
C ALA A 25 20.75 -13.43 38.90
N PRO A 26 21.71 -14.34 38.56
CA PRO A 26 23.14 -14.03 38.66
C PRO A 26 23.59 -12.97 37.66
N GLN A 27 23.04 -12.98 36.44
CA GLN A 27 23.37 -12.02 35.38
C GLN A 27 22.73 -10.67 35.68
N PHE A 28 21.48 -10.67 36.15
CA PHE A 28 20.77 -9.45 36.55
C PHE A 28 21.54 -8.71 37.66
N ALA A 29 21.90 -9.41 38.74
CA ALA A 29 22.64 -8.83 39.86
C ALA A 29 23.97 -8.21 39.40
N LYS A 30 24.72 -8.91 38.53
CA LYS A 30 25.99 -8.41 37.99
C LYS A 30 25.80 -7.21 37.06
N HIS A 31 24.76 -7.21 36.22
CA HIS A 31 24.56 -6.19 35.19
C HIS A 31 24.05 -4.86 35.76
N PHE A 32 23.34 -4.90 36.88
CA PHE A 32 22.78 -3.72 37.56
C PHE A 32 23.46 -3.43 38.90
N ASP A 33 24.63 -4.00 39.16
CA ASP A 33 25.41 -3.75 40.37
C ASP A 33 25.68 -2.25 40.57
N GLY A 34 25.48 -1.77 41.78
CA GLY A 34 25.61 -0.35 42.15
C GLY A 34 24.56 0.60 41.55
N LYS A 35 23.52 0.11 40.86
CA LYS A 35 22.41 0.95 40.34
C LYS A 35 21.19 0.86 41.26
N SER A 36 20.51 1.99 41.50
CA SER A 36 19.24 1.96 42.22
C SER A 36 18.13 1.35 41.37
N MET A 37 17.20 0.64 41.99
CA MET A 37 16.06 0.05 41.28
C MET A 37 15.17 1.11 40.62
N ASP A 38 14.99 2.28 41.26
CA ASP A 38 14.26 3.41 40.67
C ASP A 38 14.89 3.87 39.35
N PHE A 39 16.22 3.89 39.27
CA PHE A 39 16.92 4.23 38.03
C PHE A 39 16.70 3.15 36.97
N VAL A 40 16.81 1.86 37.35
CA VAL A 40 16.58 0.74 36.42
C VAL A 40 15.15 0.77 35.87
N GLU A 41 14.15 0.98 36.73
CA GLU A 41 12.75 1.14 36.33
C GLU A 41 12.56 2.30 35.36
N SER A 42 13.14 3.47 35.64
CA SER A 42 13.04 4.64 34.76
C SER A 42 13.64 4.38 33.37
N VAL A 43 14.78 3.66 33.31
CA VAL A 43 15.45 3.30 32.05
C VAL A 43 14.60 2.28 31.27
N VAL A 44 14.12 1.24 31.94
CA VAL A 44 13.26 0.23 31.31
C VAL A 44 12.00 0.89 30.75
N LYS A 45 11.35 1.75 31.51
CA LYS A 45 10.17 2.51 31.08
C LYS A 45 10.45 3.37 29.85
N ALA A 46 11.57 4.09 29.83
CA ALA A 46 11.97 4.90 28.69
C ALA A 46 12.22 4.04 27.44
N VAL A 47 12.88 2.89 27.60
CA VAL A 47 13.14 1.96 26.49
C VAL A 47 11.83 1.35 25.98
N LEU A 48 10.95 0.91 26.87
CA LEU A 48 9.65 0.31 26.50
C LEU A 48 8.62 1.34 26.02
N SER A 49 8.97 2.62 25.92
CA SER A 49 8.09 3.62 25.33
C SER A 49 7.70 3.24 23.89
N GLY A 50 6.40 3.29 23.61
CA GLY A 50 5.79 2.88 22.34
C GLY A 50 5.44 1.39 22.22
N VAL A 51 5.80 0.56 23.21
CA VAL A 51 5.38 -0.86 23.24
C VAL A 51 3.93 -0.96 23.72
N ASP A 52 3.09 -1.71 22.99
CA ASP A 52 1.72 -2.00 23.42
C ASP A 52 1.61 -3.32 24.18
N GLN A 53 0.44 -3.58 24.79
CA GLN A 53 0.21 -4.77 25.61
C GLN A 53 0.42 -6.09 24.87
N GLU A 54 -0.02 -6.17 23.62
CA GLU A 54 0.16 -7.38 22.81
C GLU A 54 1.64 -7.62 22.53
N GLY A 55 2.37 -6.54 22.24
CA GLY A 55 3.79 -6.54 21.99
C GLY A 55 4.56 -7.01 23.21
N PHE A 56 4.27 -6.39 24.34
CA PHE A 56 4.86 -6.76 25.62
C PHE A 56 4.61 -8.25 25.96
N ASN A 57 3.37 -8.72 25.81
CA ASN A 57 3.01 -10.12 26.07
C ASN A 57 3.79 -11.10 25.16
N LYS A 58 3.98 -10.75 23.89
CA LYS A 58 4.80 -11.54 22.94
C LYS A 58 6.27 -11.56 23.36
N GLY A 59 6.82 -10.42 23.77
CA GLY A 59 8.17 -10.31 24.29
C GLY A 59 8.39 -11.19 25.53
N ILE A 60 7.45 -11.16 26.48
CA ILE A 60 7.46 -12.01 27.68
C ILE A 60 7.33 -13.49 27.31
N ALA A 61 6.41 -13.86 26.42
CA ALA A 61 6.26 -15.25 25.97
C ALA A 61 7.56 -15.79 25.36
N ARG A 62 8.25 -14.97 24.57
CA ARG A 62 9.56 -15.32 24.01
C ARG A 62 10.64 -15.44 25.09
N LEU A 63 10.67 -14.51 26.05
CA LEU A 63 11.59 -14.57 27.18
C LEU A 63 11.42 -15.88 27.97
N LEU A 64 10.17 -16.24 28.27
CA LEU A 64 9.81 -17.46 29.01
C LEU A 64 10.05 -18.76 28.21
N SER A 65 10.10 -18.70 26.87
CA SER A 65 10.39 -19.87 26.04
C SER A 65 11.81 -20.43 26.22
N GLY A 66 12.70 -19.69 26.89
CA GLY A 66 14.05 -20.17 27.24
C GLY A 66 14.99 -20.32 26.05
N GLN A 67 14.67 -19.73 24.89
CA GLN A 67 15.51 -19.81 23.70
C GLN A 67 16.90 -19.14 23.87
N SER A 68 17.05 -18.20 24.81
CA SER A 68 18.32 -17.53 25.09
C SER A 68 18.95 -18.01 26.40
N LYS A 69 20.18 -18.53 26.29
CA LYS A 69 21.04 -18.92 27.43
C LYS A 69 21.49 -17.71 28.27
N PHE A 70 21.50 -16.52 27.66
CA PHE A 70 21.95 -15.28 28.29
C PHE A 70 20.78 -14.32 28.47
N MET A 71 20.86 -13.48 29.50
CA MET A 71 19.89 -12.42 29.75
C MET A 71 19.91 -11.45 28.56
N PRO A 72 18.77 -11.21 27.89
CA PRO A 72 18.73 -10.21 26.84
C PRO A 72 18.91 -8.82 27.42
N THR A 73 19.50 -7.93 26.64
CA THR A 73 19.46 -6.49 26.92
C THR A 73 18.01 -5.98 26.81
N ILE A 74 17.72 -4.86 27.49
CA ILE A 74 16.38 -4.25 27.44
C ILE A 74 16.01 -3.85 25.99
N GLN A 75 17.00 -3.45 25.18
CA GLN A 75 16.81 -3.14 23.75
C GLN A 75 16.48 -4.39 22.92
N GLU A 76 17.18 -5.50 23.13
CA GLU A 76 16.84 -6.77 22.48
C GLU A 76 15.43 -7.22 22.87
N PHE A 77 15.06 -7.11 24.15
CA PHE A 77 13.70 -7.42 24.58
C PHE A 77 12.67 -6.52 23.87
N LYS A 78 12.92 -5.20 23.76
CA LYS A 78 12.05 -4.29 23.02
C LYS A 78 11.83 -4.76 21.57
N SER A 79 12.88 -5.25 20.90
CA SER A 79 12.77 -5.76 19.53
C SER A 79 11.83 -6.97 19.40
N TRP A 80 11.64 -7.74 20.47
CA TRP A 80 10.69 -8.87 20.49
C TRP A 80 9.26 -8.43 20.75
N CYS A 81 9.09 -7.24 21.32
CA CYS A 81 7.79 -6.66 21.65
C CYS A 81 7.06 -6.07 20.44
N VAL A 82 7.53 -6.35 19.23
CA VAL A 82 6.85 -5.96 18.00
C VAL A 82 5.64 -6.88 17.79
N SER A 83 4.45 -6.41 18.20
CA SER A 83 3.12 -7.00 17.95
C SER A 83 2.49 -6.47 16.68
N GLY A 84 1.53 -7.23 16.14
CA GLY A 84 0.59 -6.75 15.12
C GLY A 84 1.16 -6.43 13.74
N THR A 85 2.47 -6.50 13.53
CA THR A 85 3.10 -6.23 12.24
C THR A 85 3.79 -7.46 11.68
N TRP A 86 3.48 -7.78 10.43
CA TRP A 86 4.19 -8.81 9.69
C TRP A 86 5.68 -8.51 9.65
N THR A 87 6.51 -9.54 9.71
CA THR A 87 7.91 -9.45 9.31
C THR A 87 7.98 -9.07 7.82
N ALA A 88 9.10 -8.53 7.36
CA ALA A 88 9.29 -8.22 5.94
C ALA A 88 9.11 -9.45 5.04
N ILE A 89 9.46 -10.64 5.53
CA ILE A 89 9.25 -11.93 4.84
C ILE A 89 7.76 -12.28 4.73
N GLU A 90 7.02 -12.17 5.83
CA GLU A 90 5.57 -12.41 5.84
C GLU A 90 4.86 -11.39 4.94
N ALA A 91 5.24 -10.11 5.02
CA ALA A 91 4.68 -9.05 4.20
C ALA A 91 4.92 -9.31 2.70
N TRP A 92 6.12 -9.75 2.33
CA TRP A 92 6.43 -10.14 0.96
C TRP A 92 5.53 -11.29 0.48
N TYR A 93 5.37 -12.33 1.31
CA TYR A 93 4.48 -13.46 1.01
C TYR A 93 3.03 -13.01 0.81
N HIS A 94 2.48 -12.22 1.75
CA HIS A 94 1.12 -11.71 1.68
C HIS A 94 0.88 -10.86 0.43
N VAL A 95 1.84 -10.03 0.06
CA VAL A 95 1.75 -9.21 -1.16
C VAL A 95 1.83 -10.06 -2.43
N CYS A 96 2.67 -11.09 -2.45
CA CYS A 96 2.72 -12.03 -3.58
C CYS A 96 1.40 -12.77 -3.75
N GLU A 97 0.77 -13.22 -2.66
CA GLU A 97 -0.56 -13.85 -2.72
C GLU A 97 -1.64 -12.84 -3.16
N TRP A 98 -1.57 -11.59 -2.67
CA TRP A 98 -2.45 -10.52 -3.14
C TRP A 98 -2.30 -10.19 -4.62
N SER A 99 -1.08 -10.26 -5.15
CA SER A 99 -0.82 -10.04 -6.58
C SER A 99 -1.48 -11.10 -7.48
N LYS A 100 -1.74 -12.29 -6.93
CA LYS A 100 -2.46 -13.38 -7.62
C LYS A 100 -3.97 -13.26 -7.40
N ASP A 101 -4.38 -12.97 -6.16
CA ASP A 101 -5.77 -12.78 -5.76
C ASP A 101 -5.94 -11.47 -4.99
N SER A 102 -6.55 -10.50 -5.65
CA SER A 102 -6.81 -9.17 -5.08
C SER A 102 -7.71 -9.17 -3.83
N ASN A 103 -8.36 -10.30 -3.49
CA ASN A 103 -9.14 -10.45 -2.27
C ASN A 103 -8.29 -10.78 -1.03
N HIS A 104 -7.02 -11.16 -1.21
CA HIS A 104 -6.14 -11.48 -0.09
C HIS A 104 -5.87 -10.22 0.74
N LYS A 105 -6.00 -10.32 2.06
CA LYS A 105 -5.80 -9.14 2.91
C LYS A 105 -4.30 -8.83 2.99
N ILE A 106 -3.97 -7.56 2.77
CA ILE A 106 -2.63 -6.98 2.96
C ILE A 106 -2.71 -5.71 3.81
N THR A 107 -1.59 -5.26 4.35
CA THR A 107 -1.52 -3.97 5.05
C THR A 107 -1.26 -2.83 4.06
N VAL A 108 -1.65 -1.60 4.42
CA VAL A 108 -1.38 -0.40 3.61
C VAL A 108 0.11 -0.24 3.36
N MET A 109 0.94 -0.47 4.39
CA MET A 109 2.40 -0.42 4.28
C MET A 109 2.93 -1.44 3.26
N ALA A 110 2.44 -2.68 3.32
CA ALA A 110 2.85 -3.73 2.39
C ALA A 110 2.46 -3.39 0.94
N LYS A 111 1.26 -2.82 0.73
CA LYS A 111 0.81 -2.35 -0.59
C LYS A 111 1.69 -1.23 -1.14
N GLN A 112 2.04 -0.24 -0.33
CA GLN A 112 2.90 0.85 -0.78
C GLN A 112 4.31 0.36 -1.16
N CYS A 113 4.91 -0.53 -0.34
CA CYS A 113 6.19 -1.13 -0.69
C CYS A 113 6.11 -1.95 -1.98
N TRP A 114 5.00 -2.66 -2.20
CA TRP A 114 4.77 -3.41 -3.44
C TRP A 114 4.73 -2.50 -4.66
N ASP A 115 3.96 -1.41 -4.59
CA ASP A 115 3.79 -0.50 -5.73
C ASP A 115 5.12 0.13 -6.17
N GLU A 116 6.00 0.40 -5.21
CA GLU A 116 7.33 0.94 -5.49
C GLU A 116 8.25 -0.07 -6.18
N VAL A 117 8.18 -1.36 -5.81
CA VAL A 117 9.02 -2.40 -6.42
C VAL A 117 8.36 -3.09 -7.61
N TYR A 118 7.09 -2.81 -7.90
CA TYR A 118 6.32 -3.54 -8.90
C TYR A 118 6.93 -3.45 -10.30
N HIS A 119 7.54 -2.32 -10.65
CA HIS A 119 8.27 -2.17 -11.92
C HIS A 119 9.42 -3.18 -12.06
N ILE A 120 10.17 -3.45 -10.99
CA ILE A 120 11.27 -4.44 -10.96
C ILE A 120 10.72 -5.87 -11.13
N VAL A 121 9.52 -6.14 -10.60
CA VAL A 121 8.83 -7.42 -10.77
C VAL A 121 8.41 -7.61 -12.24
N LEU A 122 7.89 -6.56 -12.89
CA LEU A 122 7.52 -6.59 -14.30
C LEU A 122 8.72 -6.84 -15.23
N ASP A 123 9.90 -6.33 -14.85
CA ASP A 123 11.16 -6.57 -15.57
C ASP A 123 11.71 -8.01 -15.38
N GLY A 124 11.04 -8.84 -14.57
CA GLY A 124 11.43 -10.23 -14.30
C GLY A 124 12.48 -10.42 -13.21
N ASN A 125 12.92 -9.33 -12.57
CA ASN A 125 13.99 -9.35 -11.56
C ASN A 125 13.46 -9.64 -10.14
N MET A 126 12.85 -10.80 -9.95
CA MET A 126 12.13 -11.16 -8.70
C MET A 126 13.01 -11.18 -7.44
N ARG A 127 14.30 -11.53 -7.57
CA ARG A 127 15.24 -11.55 -6.43
C ARG A 127 15.56 -10.13 -5.96
N GLU A 128 15.76 -9.21 -6.89
CA GLU A 128 16.03 -7.80 -6.58
C GLU A 128 14.79 -7.11 -6.02
N ALA A 129 13.62 -7.33 -6.63
CA ALA A 129 12.34 -6.84 -6.13
C ALA A 129 12.09 -7.26 -4.68
N LYS A 130 12.34 -8.54 -4.35
CA LYS A 130 12.23 -9.05 -2.98
C LYS A 130 13.18 -8.33 -2.02
N SER A 131 14.45 -8.17 -2.41
CA SER A 131 15.45 -7.52 -1.56
C SER A 131 15.08 -6.06 -1.29
N GLN A 132 14.68 -5.31 -2.32
CA GLN A 132 14.27 -3.91 -2.16
C GLN A 132 12.99 -3.78 -1.35
N PHE A 133 12.00 -4.66 -1.59
CA PHE A 133 10.77 -4.70 -0.79
C PHE A 133 11.08 -4.90 0.69
N MET A 134 11.93 -5.86 1.03
CA MET A 134 12.29 -6.15 2.41
C MET A 134 12.90 -4.94 3.09
N ASN A 135 13.88 -4.30 2.45
CA ASN A 135 14.54 -3.11 2.98
C ASN A 135 13.54 -1.96 3.21
N LEU A 136 12.69 -1.67 2.21
CA LEU A 136 11.68 -0.62 2.30
C LEU A 136 10.65 -0.90 3.42
N TYR A 137 10.24 -2.16 3.54
CA TYR A 137 9.27 -2.57 4.54
C TYR A 137 9.84 -2.47 5.96
N GLU A 138 11.07 -2.94 6.19
CA GLU A 138 11.74 -2.83 7.49
C GLU A 138 11.97 -1.38 7.90
N GLU A 139 12.36 -0.53 6.97
CA GLU A 139 12.55 0.90 7.22
C GLU A 139 11.22 1.57 7.62
N ARG A 140 10.14 1.32 6.88
CA ARG A 140 8.81 1.87 7.20
C ARG A 140 8.26 1.32 8.49
N LEU A 141 8.49 0.04 8.77
CA LEU A 141 8.12 -0.58 10.03
C LEU A 141 8.81 0.12 11.20
N THR A 142 10.11 0.38 11.07
CA THR A 142 10.90 1.11 12.07
C THR A 142 10.36 2.52 12.28
N ARG A 143 10.06 3.27 11.20
CA ARG A 143 9.48 4.62 11.30
C ARG A 143 8.10 4.60 11.95
N ALA A 144 7.23 3.66 11.58
CA ALA A 144 5.91 3.51 12.17
C ALA A 144 5.97 3.19 13.67
N GLN A 145 6.91 2.34 14.08
CA GLN A 145 7.16 2.03 15.49
C GLN A 145 7.62 3.25 16.27
N LEU A 146 8.52 4.07 15.71
CA LEU A 146 8.97 5.31 16.33
C LEU A 146 7.83 6.34 16.50
N GLN A 147 6.85 6.32 15.59
CA GLN A 147 5.69 7.21 15.62
C GLN A 147 4.51 6.65 16.42
N GLY A 148 4.59 5.40 16.90
CA GLY A 148 3.49 4.71 17.59
C GLY A 148 2.28 4.42 16.68
N VAL A 149 2.48 4.38 15.37
CA VAL A 149 1.41 4.16 14.38
C VAL A 149 1.22 2.67 14.15
N LYS A 150 -0.01 2.18 14.32
CA LYS A 150 -0.39 0.78 14.05
C LYS A 150 -0.56 0.55 12.55
N GLN A 151 -0.22 -0.64 12.07
CA GLN A 151 -0.46 -1.01 10.68
C GLN A 151 -1.96 -1.17 10.41
N GLU A 152 -2.44 -0.48 9.38
CA GLU A 152 -3.82 -0.58 8.92
C GLU A 152 -3.95 -1.61 7.80
N VAL A 153 -5.09 -2.31 7.76
CA VAL A 153 -5.44 -3.23 6.67
C VAL A 153 -5.77 -2.40 5.43
N TYR A 154 -5.17 -2.76 4.30
CA TYR A 154 -5.47 -2.14 3.01
C TYR A 154 -6.89 -2.49 2.59
N VAL A 155 -7.68 -1.45 2.29
CA VAL A 155 -9.00 -1.57 1.68
C VAL A 155 -8.90 -0.94 0.30
N ALA A 156 -9.17 -1.72 -0.75
CA ALA A 156 -9.17 -1.21 -2.11
C ALA A 156 -10.16 -0.01 -2.22
N PRO A 157 -9.77 1.10 -2.89
CA PRO A 157 -10.69 2.20 -3.12
C PRO A 157 -11.95 1.68 -3.81
N LYS A 158 -13.12 1.97 -3.23
CA LYS A 158 -14.39 1.68 -3.90
C LYS A 158 -14.41 2.50 -5.18
N ALA A 159 -14.45 1.83 -6.32
CA ALA A 159 -14.58 2.51 -7.62
C ALA A 159 -15.84 3.38 -7.57
N ILE A 160 -15.68 4.70 -7.64
CA ILE A 160 -16.81 5.57 -7.94
C ILE A 160 -17.21 5.20 -9.37
N PRO A 161 -18.45 4.75 -9.63
CA PRO A 161 -18.88 4.54 -10.99
C PRO A 161 -18.81 5.90 -11.68
N VAL A 162 -17.79 6.09 -12.51
CA VAL A 162 -17.74 7.21 -13.43
C VAL A 162 -18.94 6.99 -14.34
N LYS A 163 -20.01 7.78 -14.15
CA LYS A 163 -21.07 7.88 -15.14
C LYS A 163 -20.41 8.46 -16.38
N THR A 164 -19.97 7.59 -17.27
CA THR A 164 -19.59 7.97 -18.62
C THR A 164 -20.85 8.53 -19.27
N PHE A 165 -20.97 9.85 -19.29
CA PHE A 165 -21.91 10.52 -20.17
C PHE A 165 -21.40 10.24 -21.58
N HIS A 166 -21.91 9.18 -22.21
CA HIS A 166 -21.90 9.12 -23.66
C HIS A 166 -22.76 10.27 -24.13
N THR A 167 -22.16 11.41 -24.43
CA THR A 167 -22.76 12.35 -25.39
C THR A 167 -22.85 11.57 -26.70
N PRO A 168 -24.06 11.23 -27.18
CA PRO A 168 -24.17 10.66 -28.52
C PRO A 168 -23.61 11.72 -29.46
N TYR A 169 -22.60 11.33 -30.24
CA TYR A 169 -22.15 12.14 -31.35
C TYR A 169 -23.35 12.36 -32.28
N LEU A 170 -23.95 13.55 -32.20
CA LEU A 170 -24.94 14.01 -33.16
C LEU A 170 -24.16 14.33 -34.43
N ALA A 171 -24.04 13.35 -35.32
CA ALA A 171 -23.68 13.66 -36.69
C ALA A 171 -24.73 14.66 -37.21
N GLU A 172 -24.32 15.91 -37.47
CA GLU A 172 -25.17 16.96 -38.03
C GLU A 172 -25.78 16.59 -39.41
N ASN A 173 -25.41 15.44 -39.95
CA ASN A 173 -25.82 14.94 -41.25
C ASN A 173 -27.11 14.11 -41.26
N LYS A 174 -27.95 14.17 -40.21
CA LYS A 174 -29.24 13.44 -40.20
C LYS A 174 -30.30 14.01 -41.15
N ASN A 175 -30.04 15.12 -41.83
CA ASN A 175 -30.99 15.75 -42.77
C ASN A 175 -30.38 16.06 -44.16
N LEU A 176 -29.48 15.22 -44.70
CA LEU A 176 -29.23 15.27 -46.14
C LEU A 176 -30.27 14.40 -46.85
N ASP A 177 -31.20 15.05 -47.55
CA ASP A 177 -32.15 14.41 -48.47
C ASP A 177 -31.45 13.35 -49.34
N GLN A 178 -32.12 12.21 -49.57
CA GLN A 178 -31.59 11.09 -50.36
C GLN A 178 -31.13 11.54 -51.76
N GLU A 179 -31.77 12.57 -52.30
CA GLU A 179 -31.45 13.20 -53.58
C GLU A 179 -30.13 13.97 -53.55
N LYS A 180 -29.84 14.66 -52.43
CA LYS A 180 -28.57 15.38 -52.20
C LYS A 180 -27.42 14.39 -52.01
N LEU A 181 -27.64 13.27 -51.32
CA LEU A 181 -26.66 12.19 -51.18
C LEU A 181 -26.29 11.55 -52.53
N THR A 182 -27.28 11.35 -53.39
CA THR A 182 -27.06 10.77 -54.73
C THR A 182 -26.28 11.74 -55.61
N SER A 183 -26.61 13.03 -55.55
CA SER A 183 -25.91 14.10 -56.28
C SER A 183 -24.46 14.26 -55.81
N LEU A 184 -24.23 14.21 -54.49
CA LEU A 184 -22.91 14.28 -53.88
C LEU A 184 -22.01 13.13 -54.36
N LYS A 185 -22.53 11.89 -54.35
CA LYS A 185 -21.79 10.70 -54.81
C LYS A 185 -21.42 10.79 -56.28
N LYS A 186 -22.35 11.24 -57.14
CA LYS A 186 -22.12 11.38 -58.58
C LYS A 186 -21.04 12.44 -58.88
N LEU A 187 -21.10 13.56 -58.17
CA LEU A 187 -20.13 14.65 -58.33
C LEU A 187 -18.73 14.24 -57.80
N ALA A 188 -18.68 13.57 -56.66
CA ALA A 188 -17.43 13.02 -56.12
C ALA A 188 -16.79 11.98 -57.07
N GLN A 189 -17.59 11.11 -57.70
CA GLN A 189 -17.09 10.18 -58.72
C GLN A 189 -16.54 10.89 -59.96
N GLN A 190 -17.15 12.01 -60.37
CA GLN A 190 -16.63 12.83 -61.47
C GLN A 190 -15.31 13.52 -61.11
N TYR A 191 -15.12 13.94 -59.86
CA TYR A 191 -13.84 14.50 -59.41
C TYR A 191 -12.77 13.43 -59.25
N GLN A 192 -13.16 12.23 -58.81
CA GLN A 192 -12.26 11.09 -58.75
C GLN A 192 -11.80 10.65 -60.16
N SER A 193 -12.70 10.64 -61.15
CA SER A 193 -12.33 10.32 -62.54
C SER A 193 -11.43 11.38 -63.19
N LYS A 194 -11.43 12.61 -62.65
CA LYS A 194 -10.48 13.68 -63.00
C LYS A 194 -9.14 13.60 -62.26
N GLY A 195 -8.90 12.52 -61.50
CA GLY A 195 -7.63 12.24 -60.84
C GLY A 195 -7.51 12.74 -59.40
N MET A 196 -8.59 13.23 -58.79
CA MET A 196 -8.58 13.62 -57.36
C MET A 196 -8.68 12.38 -56.46
N SER A 197 -8.00 12.41 -55.30
CA SER A 197 -8.14 11.36 -54.29
C SER A 197 -9.57 11.32 -53.75
N VAL A 198 -10.04 10.15 -53.31
CA VAL A 198 -11.43 9.93 -52.85
C VAL A 198 -11.85 10.96 -51.80
N VAL A 199 -10.96 11.28 -50.85
CA VAL A 199 -11.21 12.24 -49.77
C VAL A 199 -11.31 13.68 -50.31
N ALA A 200 -10.40 14.08 -51.20
CA ALA A 200 -10.43 15.40 -51.81
C ALA A 200 -11.65 15.59 -52.72
N ALA A 201 -12.00 14.55 -53.50
CA ALA A 201 -13.15 14.54 -54.38
C ALA A 201 -14.48 14.66 -53.61
N PHE A 202 -14.60 13.98 -52.46
CA PHE A 202 -15.78 14.10 -51.60
C PHE A 202 -15.86 15.46 -50.90
N ASN A 203 -14.74 16.00 -50.45
CA ASN A 203 -14.72 17.32 -49.82
C ASN A 203 -15.08 18.42 -50.83
N GLN A 204 -14.52 18.36 -52.04
CA GLN A 204 -14.86 19.31 -53.11
C GLN A 204 -16.32 19.19 -53.53
N ALA A 205 -16.83 17.97 -53.70
CA ALA A 205 -18.23 17.75 -53.99
C ALA A 205 -19.17 18.28 -52.89
N SER A 206 -18.76 18.21 -51.62
CA SER A 206 -19.54 18.78 -50.50
C SER A 206 -19.51 20.31 -50.50
N ILE A 207 -18.35 20.91 -50.77
CA ILE A 207 -18.21 22.37 -50.87
C ILE A 207 -19.09 22.89 -52.02
N ASP A 208 -19.05 22.24 -53.17
CA ASP A 208 -19.83 22.67 -54.33
C ASP A 208 -21.35 22.51 -54.13
N LEU A 209 -21.78 21.54 -53.32
CA LEU A 209 -23.19 21.21 -53.15
C LEU A 209 -23.84 21.85 -51.90
N THR A 210 -23.06 22.08 -50.84
CA THR A 210 -23.55 22.60 -49.55
C THR A 210 -22.86 23.88 -49.10
N GLY A 211 -21.82 24.34 -49.81
CA GLY A 211 -20.98 25.47 -49.41
C GLY A 211 -20.11 25.20 -48.19
N LYS A 212 -20.11 23.97 -47.66
CA LYS A 212 -19.41 23.59 -46.42
C LYS A 212 -18.48 22.40 -46.65
N SER A 213 -17.27 22.51 -46.09
CA SER A 213 -16.29 21.43 -46.07
C SER A 213 -16.66 20.39 -45.01
N MET A 214 -16.69 19.11 -45.41
CA MET A 214 -16.93 17.98 -44.50
C MET A 214 -15.71 17.65 -43.63
N MET A 215 -14.57 18.29 -43.88
CA MET A 215 -13.31 18.09 -43.15
C MET A 215 -13.11 19.12 -42.03
N GLN A 216 -14.00 20.12 -41.91
CA GLN A 216 -13.92 21.17 -40.89
C GLN A 216 -14.94 20.87 -39.76
N GLY A 217 -14.79 19.71 -39.13
CA GLY A 217 -15.58 19.26 -37.97
C GLY A 217 -14.72 19.21 -36.71
N GLY A 218 -13.95 20.26 -36.43
CA GLY A 218 -13.02 20.30 -35.30
C GLY A 218 -12.50 21.70 -34.99
N ALA A 219 -13.40 22.63 -34.67
CA ALA A 219 -13.11 23.83 -33.87
C ALA A 219 -14.40 24.62 -33.62
N ALA A 220 -15.13 24.25 -32.57
CA ALA A 220 -15.87 25.13 -31.65
C ALA A 220 -16.60 24.25 -30.63
#